data_AF-A0A1H6KII3-F1
#
_entry.id   AF-A0A1H6KII3-F1
#
_cell.length_a   1.000
_cell.length_b   1.000
_cell.length_c   1.000
_cell.angle_alpha   90.00
_cell.angle_beta   90.00
_cell.angle_gamma   90.00
#
_symmetry.space_group_name_H-M   'P 1'
#
loop_
_entity.id
_entity.type
_entity.pdbx_description
1 polymer ?
#
loop_
_entity_poly.entity_id
_entity_poly.type
_entity_poly.pdbx_seq_one_letter_code
_entity_poly.pdbx_strand_id
1 'polypeptide(L)'
;MKKLIALQQGVNDLLEDIKDKASADAAAESLVKSKQEMKAIVDGMPKELTEEENVHVEQVYTPRVDELAAEYAKLVAELKTKNFYDSEALTKALNQ
;
A
#
# COMPACT_ATOMS: atom_id res chain seq x y z
N MET A 1 -3.73 -12.35 -6.86
CA MET A 1 -2.61 -11.40 -7.00
C MET A 1 -2.99 -10.05 -7.62
N LYS A 2 -3.60 -10.00 -8.81
CA LYS A 2 -3.99 -8.75 -9.51
C LYS A 2 -4.70 -7.70 -8.63
N LYS A 3 -5.67 -8.13 -7.80
CA LYS A 3 -6.41 -7.24 -6.89
C LYS A 3 -5.49 -6.61 -5.82
N LEU A 4 -4.49 -7.34 -5.32
CA LEU A 4 -3.54 -6.82 -4.33
C LEU A 4 -2.65 -5.74 -4.96
N ILE A 5 -2.18 -5.97 -6.18
CA ILE A 5 -1.38 -5.01 -6.95
C ILE A 5 -2.19 -3.73 -7.21
N ALA A 6 -3.45 -3.85 -7.60
CA ALA A 6 -4.33 -2.71 -7.82
C ALA A 6 -4.59 -1.91 -6.53
N LEU A 7 -4.77 -2.60 -5.39
CA LEU A 7 -4.90 -1.93 -4.09
C LEU A 7 -3.62 -1.22 -3.67
N GLN A 8 -2.46 -1.84 -3.87
CA GLN A 8 -1.17 -1.20 -3.57
C GLN A 8 -0.93 0.03 -4.45
N GLN A 9 -1.28 -0.03 -5.74
CA GLN A 9 -1.26 1.15 -6.63
C GLN A 9 -2.15 2.26 -6.10
N GLY A 10 -3.40 1.95 -5.73
CA GLY A 10 -4.31 2.95 -5.17
C GLY A 10 -3.81 3.56 -3.85
N VAL A 11 -3.02 2.82 -3.06
CA VAL A 11 -2.34 3.38 -1.89
C VAL A 11 -1.23 4.35 -2.30
N ASN A 12 -0.43 4.03 -3.32
CA ASN A 12 0.62 4.93 -3.81
C ASN A 12 0.01 6.22 -4.37
N ASP A 13 -1.02 6.12 -5.20
CA ASP A 13 -1.76 7.28 -5.75
C ASP A 13 -2.30 8.16 -4.63
N LEU A 14 -2.91 7.54 -3.61
CA LEU A 14 -3.44 8.24 -2.45
C LEU A 14 -2.36 9.02 -1.69
N LEU A 15 -1.17 8.45 -1.53
CA LEU A 15 -0.06 9.11 -0.83
C LEU A 15 0.56 10.23 -1.66
N GLU A 16 0.63 10.08 -2.98
CA GLU A 16 1.13 11.11 -3.91
C GLU A 16 0.23 12.37 -3.91
N ASP A 17 -1.07 12.20 -3.74
CA ASP A 17 -2.04 13.30 -3.74
C ASP A 17 -2.03 14.15 -2.45
N ILE A 18 -1.31 13.74 -1.42
CA ILE A 18 -1.24 14.46 -0.13
C ILE A 18 -0.38 15.72 -0.26
N LYS A 19 -1.02 16.87 -0.11
CA LYS A 19 -0.41 18.19 -0.33
C LYS A 19 -0.45 19.09 0.91
N ASP A 20 -1.29 18.77 1.88
CA ASP A 20 -1.53 19.52 3.10
C ASP A 20 -2.12 18.62 4.20
N LYS A 21 -2.41 19.23 5.36
CA LYS A 21 -2.98 18.51 6.51
C LYS A 21 -4.37 17.92 6.22
N ALA A 22 -5.22 18.63 5.49
CA ALA A 22 -6.59 18.19 5.22
C ALA A 22 -6.62 16.95 4.32
N SER A 23 -5.80 16.95 3.27
CA SER A 23 -5.61 15.79 2.39
C SER A 23 -4.93 14.63 3.12
N ALA A 24 -3.98 14.90 4.03
CA ALA A 24 -3.37 13.88 4.89
C ALA A 24 -4.40 13.21 5.83
N ASP A 25 -5.23 14.01 6.49
CA ASP A 25 -6.28 13.51 7.39
C ASP A 25 -7.32 12.68 6.61
N ALA A 26 -7.74 13.12 5.42
CA ALA A 26 -8.66 12.37 4.57
C ALA A 26 -8.05 11.06 4.04
N ALA A 27 -6.76 11.07 3.70
CA ALA A 27 -6.04 9.89 3.25
C ALA A 27 -5.92 8.81 4.34
N ALA A 28 -5.87 9.21 5.62
CA ALA A 28 -5.74 8.28 6.74
C ALA A 28 -6.86 7.22 6.78
N GLU A 29 -8.13 7.63 6.58
CA GLU A 29 -9.27 6.71 6.58
C GLU A 29 -9.19 5.73 5.40
N SER A 30 -8.90 6.26 4.22
CA SER A 30 -8.76 5.46 2.99
C SER A 30 -7.61 4.46 3.10
N LEU A 31 -6.48 4.86 3.71
CA LEU A 31 -5.33 4.00 3.93
C LEU A 31 -5.67 2.82 4.87
N VAL A 32 -6.38 3.08 5.97
CA VAL A 32 -6.80 2.02 6.90
C VAL A 32 -7.71 1.01 6.20
N LYS A 33 -8.67 1.50 5.40
CA LYS A 33 -9.57 0.64 4.63
C LYS A 33 -8.80 -0.22 3.63
N SER A 34 -7.89 0.38 2.86
CA SER A 34 -7.04 -0.35 1.90
C SER A 34 -6.18 -1.42 2.58
N LYS A 35 -5.62 -1.15 3.77
CA LYS A 35 -4.88 -2.14 4.56
C LYS A 35 -5.76 -3.32 4.98
N GLN A 36 -6.99 -3.06 5.44
CA GLN A 36 -7.93 -4.13 5.80
C GLN A 36 -8.31 -4.98 4.58
N GLU A 37 -8.56 -4.36 3.43
CA GLU A 37 -8.89 -5.07 2.19
C GLU A 37 -7.71 -5.91 1.69
N MET A 38 -6.48 -5.37 1.74
CA MET A 38 -5.27 -6.12 1.41
C MET A 38 -5.08 -7.32 2.35
N LYS A 39 -5.26 -7.12 3.65
CA LYS A 39 -5.20 -8.22 4.64
C LYS A 39 -6.21 -9.31 4.35
N ALA A 40 -7.47 -8.95 4.07
CA ALA A 40 -8.51 -9.93 3.74
C ALA A 40 -8.19 -10.74 2.47
N ILE A 41 -7.55 -10.12 1.48
CA ILE A 41 -7.10 -10.83 0.27
C ILE A 41 -5.98 -11.80 0.60
N VAL A 42 -4.98 -11.37 1.38
CA VAL A 42 -3.85 -12.22 1.80
C VAL A 42 -4.33 -13.40 2.65
N ASP A 43 -5.20 -13.14 3.64
CA ASP A 43 -5.76 -14.18 4.51
C ASP A 43 -6.63 -15.19 3.72
N GLY A 44 -7.20 -14.76 2.58
CA GLY A 44 -7.99 -15.61 1.68
C GLY A 44 -7.17 -16.35 0.60
N MET A 45 -5.85 -16.14 0.53
CA MET A 45 -4.99 -16.87 -0.40
C MET A 45 -4.75 -18.30 0.09
N PRO A 46 -4.65 -19.28 -0.84
CA PRO A 46 -4.24 -20.63 -0.47
C PRO A 46 -2.85 -20.60 0.17
N LYS A 47 -2.68 -21.38 1.24
CA LYS A 47 -1.41 -21.44 2.01
C LYS A 47 -0.27 -22.10 1.23
N GLU A 48 -0.61 -22.90 0.22
CA GLU A 48 0.33 -23.57 -0.67
C GLU A 48 -0.13 -23.33 -2.11
N LEU A 49 0.80 -22.86 -2.93
CA LEU A 49 0.63 -22.73 -4.37
C LEU A 49 1.25 -23.95 -5.04
N THR A 50 0.69 -24.36 -6.18
CA THR A 50 1.33 -25.33 -7.05
C THR A 50 2.61 -24.76 -7.67
N GLU A 51 3.49 -25.61 -8.19
CA GLU A 51 4.74 -25.18 -8.83
C GLU A 51 4.49 -24.25 -10.03
N GLU A 52 3.46 -24.52 -10.84
CA GLU A 52 3.06 -23.65 -11.95
C GLU A 52 2.55 -22.28 -11.46
N GLU A 53 1.77 -22.24 -10.38
CA GLU A 53 1.31 -20.99 -9.79
C GLU A 53 2.45 -20.19 -9.17
N ASN A 54 3.42 -20.85 -8.54
CA ASN A 54 4.63 -20.21 -8.00
C ASN A 54 5.44 -19.55 -9.10
N VAL A 55 5.73 -20.25 -10.20
CA VAL A 55 6.45 -19.68 -11.34
C VAL A 55 5.70 -18.48 -11.92
N HIS A 56 4.37 -18.57 -12.03
CA HIS A 56 3.56 -17.45 -12.51
C HIS A 56 3.61 -16.24 -11.54
N VAL A 57 3.60 -16.48 -10.22
CA VAL A 57 3.75 -15.43 -9.21
C VAL A 57 5.11 -14.75 -9.30
N GLU A 58 6.18 -15.53 -9.35
CA GLU A 58 7.55 -15.02 -9.41
C GLU A 58 7.83 -14.20 -10.67
N GLN A 59 7.36 -14.66 -11.83
CA GLN A 59 7.67 -13.99 -13.10
C GLN A 59 6.79 -12.76 -13.38
N VAL A 60 5.52 -12.81 -12.99
CA VAL A 60 4.53 -11.80 -13.41
C VAL A 60 4.24 -10.80 -12.30
N TYR A 61 4.20 -11.25 -11.05
CA TYR A 61 3.69 -10.42 -9.95
C TYR A 61 4.79 -9.90 -9.04
N THR A 62 5.83 -10.68 -8.72
CA THR A 62 6.91 -10.24 -7.83
C THR A 62 7.59 -8.94 -8.29
N PRO A 63 8.02 -8.79 -9.57
CA PRO A 63 8.67 -7.55 -9.99
C PRO A 63 7.78 -6.31 -9.83
N ARG A 64 6.48 -6.45 -10.08
CA ARG A 64 5.52 -5.36 -9.95
C ARG A 64 5.22 -5.03 -8.49
N VAL A 65 5.18 -6.04 -7.62
CA VAL A 65 5.01 -5.83 -6.18
C VAL A 65 6.23 -5.10 -5.61
N ASP A 66 7.43 -5.49 -6.00
CA ASP A 66 8.68 -4.87 -5.55
C ASP A 66 8.77 -3.39 -5.97
N GLU A 67 8.41 -3.08 -7.22
CA GLU A 67 8.34 -1.71 -7.73
C GLU A 67 7.39 -0.85 -6.90
N LEU A 68 6.17 -1.35 -6.66
CA LEU A 68 5.15 -0.63 -5.89
C LEU A 68 5.52 -0.47 -4.42
N ALA A 69 6.21 -1.45 -3.84
CA ALA A 69 6.72 -1.38 -2.47
C ALA A 69 7.84 -0.34 -2.34
N ALA A 70 8.72 -0.24 -3.33
CA ALA A 70 9.77 0.78 -3.39
C ALA A 70 9.17 2.19 -3.52
N GLU A 71 8.17 2.35 -4.38
CA GLU A 71 7.42 3.61 -4.54
C GLU A 71 6.71 4.02 -3.25
N TYR A 72 6.01 3.09 -2.60
CA TYR A 72 5.39 3.33 -1.30
C TYR A 72 6.41 3.83 -0.26
N ALA A 73 7.56 3.14 -0.15
CA ALA A 73 8.61 3.52 0.78
C ALA A 73 9.15 4.93 0.52
N LYS A 74 9.31 5.29 -0.76
CA LYS A 74 9.70 6.63 -1.20
C LYS A 74 8.67 7.68 -0.79
N LEU A 75 7.40 7.48 -1.12
CA LEU A 75 6.31 8.42 -0.79
C LEU A 75 6.17 8.62 0.72
N VAL A 76 6.25 7.54 1.50
CA VAL A 76 6.22 7.64 2.98
C VAL A 76 7.43 8.40 3.51
N ALA A 77 8.63 8.19 2.94
CA ALA A 77 9.82 8.93 3.34
C ALA A 77 9.67 10.43 3.03
N GLU A 78 9.14 10.80 1.88
CA GLU A 78 8.86 12.19 1.52
C GLU A 78 7.85 12.83 2.48
N LEU A 79 6.75 12.14 2.80
CA LEU A 79 5.77 12.62 3.77
C LEU A 79 6.37 12.76 5.17
N LYS A 80 7.28 11.87 5.59
CA LYS A 80 8.03 12.00 6.86
C LYS A 80 8.85 13.28 6.92
N THR A 81 9.50 13.69 5.82
CA THR A 81 10.27 14.96 5.80
C THR A 81 9.39 16.19 6.04
N LYS A 82 8.09 16.09 5.72
CA LYS A 82 7.07 17.12 5.95
C LYS A 82 6.32 16.93 7.27
N ASN A 83 6.82 16.07 8.17
CA ASN A 83 6.15 15.65 9.41
C ASN A 83 4.69 15.18 9.18
N PHE A 84 4.42 14.54 8.05
CA PHE A 84 3.07 14.14 7.63
C PHE A 84 2.05 15.29 7.64
N TYR A 85 2.51 16.52 7.38
CA TYR A 85 1.69 17.73 7.47
C TYR A 85 1.01 17.91 8.84
N ASP A 86 1.64 17.43 9.92
CA ASP A 86 1.10 17.42 11.29
C ASP A 86 -0.26 16.70 11.41
N SER A 87 -0.51 15.73 10.53
CA SER A 87 -1.66 14.82 10.60
C SER A 87 -1.36 13.66 11.54
N GLU A 88 -1.98 13.69 12.72
CA GLU A 88 -1.93 12.56 13.65
C GLU A 88 -2.66 11.33 13.09
N ALA A 89 -3.75 11.55 12.35
CA ALA A 89 -4.52 10.47 11.73
C ALA A 89 -3.67 9.69 10.72
N LEU A 90 -2.97 10.39 9.83
CA LEU A 90 -2.10 9.76 8.84
C LEU A 90 -0.90 9.07 9.50
N THR A 91 -0.28 9.73 10.48
CA THR A 91 0.82 9.14 11.26
C THR A 91 0.40 7.83 11.91
N LYS A 92 -0.78 7.78 12.52
CA LYS A 92 -1.34 6.56 13.11
C LYS A 92 -1.63 5.52 12.03
N ALA A 93 -2.27 5.90 10.92
CA ALA A 93 -2.63 4.99 9.85
C ALA A 93 -1.41 4.33 9.20
N LEU A 94 -0.28 5.03 9.08
CA LEU A 94 0.96 4.49 8.50
C LEU A 94 1.74 3.57 9.46
N ASN A 95 1.63 3.77 10.78
CA ASN A 95 2.37 3.02 11.81
C ASN A 95 1.62 1.83 12.41
N GLN A 96 0.36 1.60 12.01
CA GLN A 96 -0.43 0.40 12.33
C GLN A 96 -0.17 -0.73 11.33
#